data_AF-A0A925QYI4-F1
#
_entry.id   AF-A0A925QYI4-F1
#
_cell.length_a   1.000
_cell.length_b   1.000
_cell.length_c   1.000
_cell.angle_alpha   90.00
_cell.angle_beta   90.00
_cell.angle_gamma   90.00
#
_symmetry.space_group_name_H-M   'P 1'
#
loop_
_entity.id
_entity.type
_entity.pdbx_description
1 polymer ?
#
loop_
_entity_poly.entity_id
_entity_poly.type
_entity_poly.pdbx_seq_one_letter_code
_entity_poly.pdbx_strand_id
1 'polypeptide(L)'
;MRDLSRLILAAVLAIAVWPGGAQAQLVKFKRCLNTGELQVEQLVRHGVFMREAARRCNEYIPGMGKKWIDFDQKFGARLKQQTDRRAKLFLREFKDDALKVRTYFDGRLVTYHRNTPMTVAYCENIDEKMDELSKRGWGAFTAQAKVLQNEVLLDYKACSN
;
A
#
# COMPACT_ATOMS: atom_id res chain seq x y z
N MET A 1 -0.12 52.78 33.18
CA MET A 1 0.73 51.89 32.35
C MET A 1 0.74 50.46 32.89
N ARG A 2 -0.44 49.83 33.06
CA ARG A 2 -0.53 48.42 33.51
C ARG A 2 -1.54 47.56 32.74
N ASP A 3 -2.29 48.16 31.81
CA ASP A 3 -3.39 47.47 31.11
C ASP A 3 -3.19 47.33 29.59
N LEU A 4 -2.11 47.87 29.02
CA LEU A 4 -1.80 47.73 27.59
C LEU A 4 -1.04 46.43 27.25
N SER A 5 -0.38 45.81 28.22
CA SER A 5 0.46 44.63 27.98
C SER A 5 -0.32 43.31 27.87
N ARG A 6 -1.62 43.30 28.21
CA ARG A 6 -2.46 42.09 28.15
C ARG A 6 -3.22 41.95 26.83
N LEU A 7 -3.43 43.03 26.09
CA LEU A 7 -4.17 43.02 24.82
C LEU A 7 -3.32 42.59 23.62
N ILE A 8 -1.99 42.73 23.69
CA ILE A 8 -1.09 42.34 22.60
C ILE A 8 -0.77 40.84 22.62
N LEU A 9 -0.78 40.20 23.79
CA LEU A 9 -0.53 38.75 23.91
C LEU A 9 -1.68 37.87 23.36
N ALA A 10 -2.89 38.40 23.25
CA ALA A 10 -4.05 37.66 22.72
C ALA A 10 -4.14 37.67 21.19
N ALA A 11 -3.50 38.65 20.52
CA ALA A 11 -3.59 38.80 19.06
C ALA A 11 -2.59 37.90 18.29
N VAL A 12 -1.53 37.41 18.94
CA VAL A 12 -0.50 36.57 18.29
C VAL A 12 -0.88 35.08 18.30
N LEU A 13 -1.85 34.65 19.10
CA LEU A 13 -2.32 33.26 19.16
C LEU A 13 -3.40 32.91 18.13
N ALA A 14 -3.85 33.87 17.31
CA ALA A 14 -5.00 33.69 16.41
C ALA A 14 -4.65 33.27 14.96
N ILE A 15 -3.37 33.08 14.61
CA ILE A 15 -2.95 32.77 13.23
C ILE A 15 -2.40 31.33 13.07
N ALA A 16 -2.28 30.55 14.15
CA ALA A 16 -1.71 29.21 14.10
C ALA A 16 -2.74 28.08 13.87
N VAL A 17 -3.96 28.39 13.45
CA VAL A 17 -4.93 27.38 13.03
C VAL A 17 -5.25 27.61 11.57
N TRP A 18 -4.27 27.37 10.70
CA TRP A 18 -4.61 26.83 9.39
C TRP A 18 -5.18 25.44 9.64
N PRO A 19 -6.48 25.19 9.37
CA PRO A 19 -6.94 23.84 9.15
C PRO A 19 -6.44 23.45 7.76
N GLY A 20 -5.12 23.30 7.62
CA GLY A 20 -4.48 22.51 6.57
C GLY A 20 -4.74 21.01 6.77
N GLY A 21 -5.58 20.65 7.75
CA GLY A 21 -6.38 19.45 7.71
C GLY A 21 -7.30 19.50 6.50
N ALA A 22 -6.71 19.24 5.32
CA ALA A 22 -7.37 18.41 4.34
C ALA A 22 -7.88 17.20 5.11
N GLN A 23 -9.13 17.29 5.57
CA GLN A 23 -9.91 16.14 5.95
C GLN A 23 -9.69 15.19 4.78
N ALA A 24 -8.96 14.11 5.03
CA ALA A 24 -8.74 13.08 4.04
C ALA A 24 -10.14 12.57 3.69
N GLN A 25 -10.78 13.20 2.72
CA GLN A 25 -11.97 12.68 2.09
C GLN A 25 -11.53 11.30 1.66
N LEU A 26 -12.08 10.28 2.32
CA LEU A 26 -11.85 8.89 1.95
C LEU A 26 -12.15 8.82 0.46
N VAL A 27 -11.11 8.69 -0.36
CA VAL A 27 -11.26 8.66 -1.81
C VAL A 27 -11.93 7.33 -2.13
N LYS A 28 -13.24 7.39 -2.43
CA LYS A 28 -14.05 6.20 -2.70
C LYS A 28 -13.93 5.81 -4.17
N PHE A 29 -13.60 4.56 -4.41
CA PHE A 29 -13.72 3.93 -5.72
C PHE A 29 -15.21 3.69 -6.00
N LYS A 30 -15.76 4.35 -7.02
CA LYS A 30 -17.21 4.34 -7.32
C LYS A 30 -17.62 3.08 -8.07
N ARG A 31 -16.80 2.65 -9.03
CA ARG A 31 -17.09 1.47 -9.86
C ARG A 31 -16.79 0.18 -9.11
N CYS A 32 -17.52 -0.88 -9.46
CA CYS A 32 -17.12 -2.21 -9.04
C CYS A 32 -15.96 -2.72 -9.90
N LEU A 33 -15.15 -3.62 -9.34
CA LEU A 33 -14.08 -4.31 -10.05
C LEU A 33 -14.59 -5.65 -10.57
N ASN A 34 -14.26 -5.97 -11.82
CA ASN A 34 -14.45 -7.33 -12.34
C ASN A 34 -13.36 -8.27 -11.79
N THR A 35 -13.50 -9.58 -12.06
CA THR A 35 -12.57 -10.61 -11.56
C THR A 35 -11.11 -10.36 -11.94
N GLY A 36 -10.86 -9.92 -13.18
CA GLY A 36 -9.50 -9.61 -13.64
C GLY A 36 -8.91 -8.39 -12.94
N GLU A 37 -9.72 -7.38 -12.67
CA GLU A 37 -9.33 -6.17 -11.94
C GLU A 37 -9.07 -6.44 -10.46
N LEU A 38 -9.90 -7.26 -9.82
CA LEU A 38 -9.67 -7.76 -8.47
C LEU A 38 -8.34 -8.51 -8.39
N GLN A 39 -8.07 -9.38 -9.35
CA GLN A 39 -6.80 -10.12 -9.41
C GLN A 39 -5.60 -9.17 -9.58
N VAL A 40 -5.73 -8.13 -10.41
CA VAL A 40 -4.67 -7.11 -10.57
C VAL A 40 -4.41 -6.38 -9.25
N GLU A 41 -5.45 -5.97 -8.52
CA GLU A 41 -5.29 -5.37 -7.20
C GLU A 41 -4.61 -6.32 -6.21
N GLN A 42 -5.08 -7.57 -6.11
CA GLN A 42 -4.47 -8.58 -5.25
C GLN A 42 -2.97 -8.74 -5.53
N LEU A 43 -2.58 -8.85 -6.80
CA LEU A 43 -1.18 -9.04 -7.18
C LEU A 43 -0.32 -7.81 -6.86
N VAL A 44 -0.80 -6.60 -7.14
CA VAL A 44 -0.03 -5.39 -6.87
C VAL A 44 0.11 -5.16 -5.36
N ARG A 45 -0.96 -5.33 -4.59
CA ARG A 45 -0.93 -5.20 -3.12
C ARG A 45 -0.01 -6.24 -2.49
N HIS A 46 -0.06 -7.49 -2.94
CA HIS A 46 0.86 -8.54 -2.48
C HIS A 46 2.32 -8.20 -2.78
N GLY A 47 2.60 -7.64 -3.96
CA GLY A 47 3.95 -7.19 -4.30
C GLY A 47 4.46 -6.07 -3.40
N VAL A 48 3.60 -5.09 -3.07
CA VAL A 48 3.94 -4.03 -2.10
C VAL A 48 4.20 -4.62 -0.72
N PHE A 49 3.32 -5.51 -0.25
CA PHE A 49 3.46 -6.20 1.03
C PHE A 49 4.79 -6.96 1.12
N MET A 50 5.06 -7.86 0.17
CA MET A 50 6.25 -8.71 0.20
C MET A 50 7.54 -7.87 0.15
N ARG A 51 7.57 -6.80 -0.67
CA ARG A 51 8.71 -5.87 -0.71
C ARG A 51 8.94 -5.19 0.63
N GLU A 52 7.91 -4.61 1.23
CA GLU A 52 8.06 -3.92 2.51
C GLU A 52 8.39 -4.89 3.65
N ALA A 53 7.76 -6.07 3.67
CA ALA A 53 7.99 -7.09 4.69
C ALA A 53 9.43 -7.65 4.63
N ALA A 54 9.92 -8.05 3.44
CA ALA A 54 11.30 -8.50 3.27
C ALA A 54 12.31 -7.44 3.71
N ARG A 55 12.09 -6.18 3.31
CA ARG A 55 12.99 -5.08 3.67
C ARG A 55 13.07 -4.90 5.18
N ARG A 56 11.92 -4.86 5.86
CA ARG A 56 11.88 -4.59 7.31
C ARG A 56 12.40 -5.78 8.12
N CYS A 57 12.03 -7.00 7.75
CA CYS A 57 12.45 -8.18 8.50
C CYS A 57 13.89 -8.64 8.16
N ASN A 58 14.59 -8.00 7.21
CA ASN A 58 16.00 -8.29 6.91
C ASN A 58 16.93 -8.04 8.12
N GLU A 59 16.54 -7.17 9.05
CA GLU A 59 17.28 -6.94 10.30
C GLU A 59 17.16 -8.12 11.28
N TYR A 60 16.10 -8.92 11.17
CA TYR A 60 15.83 -10.09 12.02
C TYR A 60 16.34 -11.38 11.39
N ILE A 61 16.10 -11.54 10.08
CA ILE A 61 16.55 -12.69 9.29
C ILE A 61 17.34 -12.14 8.10
N PRO A 62 18.69 -12.14 8.17
CA PRO A 62 19.53 -11.61 7.12
C PRO A 62 19.31 -12.29 5.78
N GLY A 63 19.26 -11.49 4.70
CA GLY A 63 19.14 -11.98 3.33
C GLY A 63 17.71 -11.94 2.77
N MET A 64 16.70 -11.63 3.58
CA MET A 64 15.32 -11.50 3.07
C MET A 64 15.13 -10.39 2.06
N GLY A 65 15.82 -9.25 2.22
CA GLY A 65 15.81 -8.19 1.21
C GLY A 65 16.31 -8.70 -0.14
N LYS A 66 17.34 -9.55 -0.14
CA LYS A 66 17.88 -10.17 -1.36
C LYS A 66 16.90 -11.16 -1.98
N LYS A 67 16.21 -12.00 -1.19
CA LYS A 67 15.19 -12.94 -1.72
C LYS A 67 14.12 -12.21 -2.53
N TRP A 68 13.63 -11.06 -2.04
CA TRP A 68 12.69 -10.22 -2.79
C TRP A 68 13.31 -9.63 -4.07
N ILE A 69 14.53 -9.08 -3.99
CA ILE A 69 15.23 -8.51 -5.15
C ILE A 69 15.42 -9.55 -6.24
N ASP A 70 15.84 -10.77 -5.89
CA ASP A 70 16.06 -11.86 -6.86
C ASP A 70 14.73 -12.26 -7.54
N PHE A 71 13.63 -12.30 -6.77
CA PHE A 71 12.30 -12.53 -7.33
C PHE A 71 11.87 -11.40 -8.28
N ASP A 72 12.05 -10.14 -7.87
CA ASP A 72 11.71 -8.96 -8.68
C ASP A 72 12.56 -8.89 -9.96
N GLN A 73 13.84 -9.22 -9.90
CA GLN A 73 14.68 -9.31 -11.09
C GLN A 73 14.18 -10.39 -12.06
N LYS A 74 13.79 -11.55 -11.55
CA LYS A 74 13.30 -12.67 -12.38
C LYS A 74 11.92 -12.40 -12.98
N PHE A 75 11.02 -11.74 -12.25
CA PHE A 75 9.62 -11.55 -12.64
C PHE A 75 9.19 -10.09 -12.82
N GLY A 76 10.14 -9.16 -12.86
CA GLY A 76 9.89 -7.71 -12.87
C GLY A 76 9.03 -7.27 -14.05
N ALA A 77 9.19 -7.88 -15.23
CA ALA A 77 8.32 -7.62 -16.37
C ALA A 77 6.84 -7.96 -16.09
N ARG A 78 6.58 -9.06 -15.37
CA ARG A 78 5.22 -9.47 -14.98
C ARG A 78 4.65 -8.57 -13.90
N LEU A 79 5.47 -8.19 -12.91
CA LEU A 79 5.10 -7.23 -11.87
C LEU A 79 4.73 -5.88 -12.50
N LYS A 80 5.58 -5.37 -13.40
CA LYS A 80 5.33 -4.14 -14.16
C LYS A 80 4.04 -4.24 -14.97
N GLN A 81 3.79 -5.37 -15.63
CA GLN A 81 2.54 -5.55 -16.38
C GLN A 81 1.32 -5.40 -15.46
N GLN A 82 1.35 -5.90 -14.22
CA GLN A 82 0.23 -5.72 -13.29
C GLN A 82 0.11 -4.28 -12.79
N THR A 83 1.23 -3.60 -12.51
CA THR A 83 1.19 -2.18 -12.10
C THR A 83 0.69 -1.28 -13.22
N ASP A 84 1.03 -1.56 -14.49
CA ASP A 84 0.52 -0.85 -15.66
C ASP A 84 -0.99 -1.09 -15.84
N ARG A 85 -1.47 -2.33 -15.64
CA ARG A 85 -2.91 -2.64 -15.67
C ARG A 85 -3.67 -1.90 -14.56
N ARG A 86 -3.11 -1.86 -13.35
CA ARG A 86 -3.67 -1.09 -12.24
C ARG A 86 -3.68 0.41 -12.55
N ALA A 87 -2.63 0.94 -13.18
CA ALA A 87 -2.59 2.33 -13.60
C ALA A 87 -3.77 2.66 -14.55
N LYS A 88 -4.08 1.78 -15.51
CA LYS A 88 -5.23 1.94 -16.40
C LYS A 88 -6.57 1.91 -15.65
N LEU A 89 -6.68 1.06 -14.63
CA LEU A 89 -7.86 0.99 -13.75
C LEU A 89 -8.09 2.32 -13.02
N PHE A 90 -7.05 2.90 -12.41
CA PHE A 90 -7.14 4.20 -11.74
C PHE A 90 -7.39 5.34 -12.73
N LEU A 91 -6.77 5.30 -13.91
CA LEU A 91 -7.00 6.29 -14.97
C LEU A 91 -8.46 6.30 -15.43
N ARG A 92 -9.06 5.12 -15.60
CA ARG A 92 -10.47 5.00 -15.94
C ARG A 92 -11.40 5.55 -14.86
N GLU A 93 -11.06 5.33 -13.60
CA GLU A 93 -11.90 5.69 -12.45
C GLU A 93 -11.82 7.17 -12.09
N PHE A 94 -10.61 7.71 -11.97
CA PHE A 94 -10.34 9.03 -11.41
C PHE A 94 -9.84 10.04 -12.44
N LYS A 95 -9.66 9.62 -13.71
CA LYS A 95 -9.22 10.47 -14.83
C LYS A 95 -8.01 11.32 -14.46
N ASP A 96 -8.22 12.62 -14.26
CA ASP A 96 -7.18 13.62 -14.04
C ASP A 96 -6.44 13.45 -12.70
N ASP A 97 -7.08 12.83 -11.70
CA ASP A 97 -6.52 12.60 -10.36
C ASP A 97 -5.89 11.20 -10.18
N ALA A 98 -5.84 10.39 -11.24
CA ALA A 98 -5.52 8.97 -11.13
C ALA A 98 -4.16 8.67 -10.47
N LEU A 99 -3.11 9.43 -10.81
CA LEU A 99 -1.80 9.25 -10.19
C LEU A 99 -1.83 9.60 -8.70
N LYS A 100 -2.41 10.75 -8.35
CA LYS A 100 -2.54 11.22 -6.96
C LYS A 100 -3.30 10.20 -6.11
N VAL A 101 -4.43 9.72 -6.61
CA VAL A 101 -5.26 8.74 -5.89
C VAL A 101 -4.55 7.39 -5.80
N ARG A 102 -3.92 6.90 -6.87
CA ARG A 102 -3.13 5.66 -6.81
C ARG A 102 -2.03 5.75 -5.76
N THR A 103 -1.28 6.84 -5.73
CA THR A 103 -0.22 7.08 -4.74
C THR A 103 -0.79 7.12 -3.32
N TYR A 104 -1.97 7.69 -3.11
CA TYR A 104 -2.65 7.63 -1.81
C TYR A 104 -2.99 6.20 -1.38
N PHE A 105 -3.52 5.38 -2.28
CA PHE A 105 -3.79 3.96 -2.00
C PHE A 105 -2.50 3.18 -1.69
N ASP A 106 -1.43 3.41 -2.46
CA ASP A 106 -0.12 2.79 -2.22
C ASP A 106 0.48 3.22 -0.88
N GLY A 107 0.41 4.51 -0.56
CA GLY A 107 0.87 5.06 0.70
C GLY A 107 0.13 4.47 1.90
N ARG A 108 -1.18 4.23 1.78
CA ARG A 108 -1.97 3.55 2.82
C ARG A 108 -1.48 2.12 3.07
N LEU A 109 -1.23 1.36 2.01
CA LEU A 109 -0.73 -0.03 2.13
C LEU A 109 0.65 -0.07 2.77
N VAL A 110 1.57 0.76 2.29
CA VAL A 110 2.92 0.86 2.84
C VAL A 110 2.87 1.28 4.32
N THR A 111 2.06 2.28 4.66
CA THR A 111 1.89 2.75 6.04
C THR A 111 1.33 1.66 6.95
N TYR A 112 0.28 0.96 6.50
CA TYR A 112 -0.31 -0.16 7.23
C TYR A 112 0.75 -1.22 7.55
N HIS A 113 1.50 -1.66 6.53
CA HIS A 113 2.55 -2.67 6.73
C HIS A 113 3.71 -2.18 7.58
N ARG A 114 4.07 -0.89 7.56
CA ARG A 114 5.12 -0.33 8.42
C ARG A 114 4.70 -0.23 9.88
N ASN A 115 3.40 -0.08 10.14
CA ASN A 115 2.85 -0.02 11.49
C ASN A 115 2.54 -1.40 12.07
N THR A 116 2.59 -2.47 11.27
CA THR A 116 2.52 -3.84 11.78
C THR A 116 3.74 -4.13 12.67
N PRO A 117 3.54 -4.54 13.95
CA PRO A 117 4.63 -4.92 14.83
C PRO A 117 5.45 -6.07 14.23
N MET A 118 6.77 -5.94 14.26
CA MET A 118 7.67 -7.01 13.84
C MET A 118 8.03 -7.87 15.04
N THR A 119 7.71 -9.15 14.94
CA THR A 119 8.16 -10.19 15.85
C THR A 119 9.01 -11.18 15.08
N VAL A 120 9.80 -11.99 15.79
CA VAL A 120 10.57 -13.08 15.15
C VAL A 120 9.64 -14.01 14.38
N ALA A 121 8.55 -14.46 15.00
CA ALA A 121 7.55 -15.33 14.36
C ALA A 121 6.90 -14.69 13.12
N TYR A 122 6.67 -13.37 13.11
CA TYR A 122 6.21 -12.68 11.92
C TYR A 122 7.24 -12.77 10.80
N CYS A 123 8.51 -12.47 11.10
CA CYS A 123 9.58 -12.50 10.11
C CYS A 123 9.89 -13.91 9.60
N GLU A 124 9.78 -14.96 10.44
CA GLU A 124 9.89 -16.36 10.03
C GLU A 124 8.79 -16.73 9.03
N ASN A 125 7.54 -16.32 9.27
CA ASN A 125 6.43 -16.54 8.32
C ASN A 125 6.68 -15.82 6.97
N ILE A 126 7.22 -14.59 7.01
CA ILE A 126 7.62 -13.90 5.77
C ILE A 126 8.74 -14.65 5.05
N ASP A 127 9.71 -15.20 5.79
CA ASP A 127 10.81 -15.97 5.22
C ASP A 127 10.32 -17.23 4.52
N GLU A 128 9.40 -17.98 5.14
CA GLU A 128 8.74 -19.14 4.53
C GLU A 128 8.03 -18.78 3.22
N LYS A 129 7.31 -17.65 3.21
CA LYS A 129 6.66 -17.15 1.98
C LYS A 129 7.68 -16.82 0.90
N MET A 130 8.80 -16.18 1.25
CA MET A 130 9.87 -15.83 0.31
C MET A 130 10.60 -17.07 -0.22
N ASP A 131 10.78 -18.09 0.61
CA ASP A 131 11.31 -19.38 0.19
C ASP A 131 10.37 -20.07 -0.79
N GLU A 132 9.06 -20.01 -0.55
CA GLU A 132 8.09 -20.52 -1.50
C GLU A 132 8.15 -19.77 -2.84
N LEU A 133 8.29 -18.45 -2.82
CA LEU A 133 8.49 -17.64 -4.03
C LEU A 133 9.76 -18.04 -4.78
N SER A 134 10.84 -18.33 -4.05
CA SER A 134 12.11 -18.74 -4.64
C SER A 134 12.00 -20.11 -5.32
N LYS A 135 11.27 -21.05 -4.70
CA LYS A 135 11.08 -22.42 -5.19
C LYS A 135 10.08 -22.51 -6.35
N ARG A 136 8.93 -21.85 -6.23
CA ARG A 136 7.76 -22.02 -7.12
C ARG A 136 7.51 -20.81 -8.03
N GLY A 137 8.24 -19.71 -7.81
CA GLY A 137 8.19 -18.53 -8.66
C GLY A 137 6.82 -17.86 -8.71
N TRP A 138 6.46 -17.39 -9.90
CA TRP A 138 5.20 -16.67 -10.14
C TRP A 138 3.94 -17.43 -9.71
N GLY A 139 3.95 -18.77 -9.79
CA GLY A 139 2.81 -19.59 -9.36
C GLY A 139 2.49 -19.39 -7.88
N ALA A 140 3.50 -19.51 -7.00
CA ALA A 140 3.34 -19.22 -5.58
C ALA A 140 2.96 -17.77 -5.32
N PHE A 141 3.56 -16.82 -6.03
CA PHE A 141 3.19 -15.40 -5.90
C PHE A 141 1.69 -15.17 -6.16
N THR A 142 1.16 -15.74 -7.24
CA THR A 142 -0.26 -15.62 -7.56
C THR A 142 -1.17 -16.36 -6.56
N ALA A 143 -0.70 -17.48 -6.00
CA ALA A 143 -1.46 -18.23 -4.99
C ALA A 143 -1.53 -17.47 -3.67
N GLN A 144 -0.39 -16.93 -3.21
CA GLN A 144 -0.31 -16.09 -2.01
C GLN A 144 -1.17 -14.83 -2.16
N ALA A 145 -1.13 -14.15 -3.30
CA ALA A 145 -1.91 -12.93 -3.55
C ALA A 145 -3.43 -13.12 -3.44
N LYS A 146 -3.95 -14.31 -3.77
CA LYS A 146 -5.41 -14.60 -3.68
C LYS A 146 -5.94 -14.52 -2.26
N VAL A 147 -5.09 -14.73 -1.25
CA VAL A 147 -5.50 -14.68 0.17
C VAL A 147 -5.84 -13.25 0.62
N LEU A 148 -5.36 -12.22 -0.09
CA LEU A 148 -5.62 -10.79 0.21
C LEU A 148 -7.01 -10.30 -0.24
N GLN A 149 -7.95 -11.20 -0.58
CA GLN A 149 -9.26 -10.82 -1.08
C GLN A 149 -10.01 -9.87 -0.15
N ASN A 150 -9.98 -10.11 1.17
CA ASN A 150 -10.69 -9.27 2.13
C ASN A 150 -10.17 -7.83 2.14
N GLU A 151 -8.86 -7.64 2.11
CA GLU A 151 -8.25 -6.30 2.11
C GLU A 151 -8.58 -5.51 0.84
N VAL A 152 -8.66 -6.18 -0.32
CA VAL A 152 -9.10 -5.57 -1.57
C VAL A 152 -10.57 -5.16 -1.46
N LEU A 153 -11.43 -6.03 -0.94
CA LEU A 153 -12.87 -5.77 -0.83
C LEU A 153 -13.24 -4.70 0.22
N LEU A 154 -12.34 -4.35 1.13
CA LEU A 154 -12.52 -3.18 2.01
C LEU A 154 -12.45 -1.85 1.25
N ASP A 155 -11.67 -1.80 0.17
CA ASP A 155 -11.46 -0.59 -0.61
C ASP A 155 -12.28 -0.56 -1.91
N TYR A 156 -12.68 -1.72 -2.43
CA TYR A 156 -13.39 -1.86 -3.71
C TYR A 156 -14.62 -2.76 -3.60
N LYS A 157 -15.65 -2.46 -4.39
CA LYS A 157 -16.78 -3.39 -4.59
C LYS A 157 -16.42 -4.40 -5.67
N ALA A 158 -16.72 -5.68 -5.48
CA ALA A 158 -16.78 -6.63 -6.58
C ALA A 158 -18.04 -6.39 -7.40
N CYS A 159 -17.99 -6.53 -8.73
CA CYS A 159 -19.20 -6.52 -9.52
C CYS A 159 -20.03 -7.75 -9.17
N SER A 160 -21.31 -7.57 -8.87
CA SER A 160 -22.25 -8.68 -8.76
C SER A 160 -22.27 -9.41 -10.10
N ASN A 161 -22.05 -10.71 -10.08
CA ASN A 161 -22.38 -11.57 -11.22
C ASN A 161 -23.89 -11.62 -11.40
#